data_AF-A0A7X2X573-F1
#
_entry.id   AF-A0A7X2X573-F1
#
_cell.length_a   1.000
_cell.length_b   1.000
_cell.length_c   1.000
_cell.angle_alpha   90.00
_cell.angle_beta   90.00
_cell.angle_gamma   90.00
#
_symmetry.space_group_name_H-M   'P 1'
#
loop_
_entity.id
_entity.type
_entity.pdbx_description
1 polymer ?
#
loop_
_entity_poly.entity_id
_entity_poly.type
_entity_poly.pdbx_seq_one_letter_code
_entity_poly.pdbx_strand_id
1 'polypeptide(L)'
;MIRRYKKLFLAFVALLSVFLLASCSQKQSGSKNAAKTETAKVETIDGEWELVDTLDALTESIGAYTLHGIHFAHLLESVKDFKMDMKIENNTATIKYDYNIDNFIKAFYTVTTEARGKTEEEFKKIMYDSHEGFAGDFKKYKVSMNKDTGVFSYEATGSIDQGAKTMTFDEGLSVANSFFFSFGENRVSPNTYHYKLKDDMLYVTIDGKAKKNNLPVHYELHFKRKGSTTQKDPVPIEGKWQAIDFRPALERSLAFKDFDNDDSAIKLIYPEAWKDLKPTLNITDTSVEFDYTVSLADGFGRFYDYLKQKDASKVTQTKDEYIKNQFTKLSVNLQDGAKDLPNTTYEFDRGNAKIHSVLKNGKLDTENQTIIFPEAINIVQLATMSIGPVAKETTYKYSIDGDILTLTIEQRDGHNNLNTIISAKFKKVSDATSK
;
A
#
# COMPACT_ATOMS: atom_id res chain seq x y z
N MET A 1 16.37 -12.15 50.14
CA MET A 1 15.39 -12.24 51.26
C MET A 1 14.18 -11.41 50.85
N ILE A 2 13.10 -11.91 50.23
CA ILE A 2 12.13 -12.99 50.57
C ILE A 2 11.47 -12.79 51.95
N ARG A 3 10.26 -12.20 51.95
CA ARG A 3 9.04 -12.64 52.65
C ARG A 3 7.93 -11.59 52.39
N ARG A 4 6.90 -11.91 51.60
CA ARG A 4 5.63 -12.58 51.97
C ARG A 4 4.84 -11.84 53.05
N TYR A 5 3.69 -11.30 52.67
CA TYR A 5 2.43 -11.54 53.38
C TYR A 5 1.29 -11.68 52.37
N LYS A 6 0.39 -12.61 52.67
CA LYS A 6 -0.60 -13.24 51.80
C LYS A 6 -1.93 -13.24 52.56
N LYS A 7 -3.03 -13.09 51.81
CA LYS A 7 -4.42 -13.55 52.05
C LYS A 7 -5.34 -12.72 52.95
N LEU A 8 -6.49 -12.34 52.37
CA LEU A 8 -7.89 -12.69 52.69
C LEU A 8 -8.74 -11.75 51.79
N PHE A 9 -9.76 -12.11 51.00
CA PHE A 9 -10.76 -13.19 51.06
C PHE A 9 -11.36 -13.42 49.63
N LEU A 10 -11.64 -14.67 49.26
CA LEU A 10 -12.47 -15.07 48.11
C LEU A 10 -13.96 -15.02 48.50
N ALA A 11 -14.85 -14.64 47.57
CA ALA A 11 -16.08 -15.37 47.24
C ALA A 11 -16.93 -14.58 46.23
N PHE A 12 -17.15 -15.14 45.03
CA PHE A 12 -18.48 -15.28 44.43
C PHE A 12 -18.38 -16.22 43.22
N VAL A 13 -18.90 -17.44 43.40
CA VAL A 13 -19.10 -18.49 42.38
C VAL A 13 -20.59 -18.83 42.39
N ALA A 14 -21.07 -19.23 41.21
CA ALA A 14 -22.30 -19.96 40.91
C ALA A 14 -23.58 -19.14 40.69
N LEU A 15 -24.05 -19.17 39.44
CA LEU A 15 -25.34 -19.77 39.13
C LEU A 15 -25.41 -20.18 37.64
N LEU A 16 -25.16 -21.47 37.42
CA LEU A 16 -25.73 -22.27 36.33
C LEU A 16 -27.22 -22.47 36.65
N SER A 17 -28.10 -22.18 35.70
CA SER A 17 -29.47 -22.71 35.72
C SER A 17 -29.82 -23.25 34.34
N VAL A 18 -29.75 -24.58 34.27
CA VAL A 18 -30.36 -25.46 33.29
C VAL A 18 -31.88 -25.27 33.33
N PHE A 19 -32.51 -24.97 32.20
CA PHE A 19 -33.93 -25.25 31.99
C PHE A 19 -34.05 -26.29 30.89
N LEU A 20 -34.21 -27.55 31.31
CA LEU A 20 -34.89 -28.59 30.56
C LEU A 20 -36.40 -28.37 30.79
N LEU A 21 -37.15 -28.10 29.74
CA LEU A 21 -38.58 -28.40 29.71
C LEU A 21 -38.87 -29.24 28.46
N ALA A 22 -39.02 -30.54 28.72
CA ALA A 22 -39.89 -31.37 27.91
C ALA A 22 -41.34 -31.06 28.31
N SER A 23 -42.21 -30.76 27.35
CA SER A 23 -43.64 -31.00 27.50
C SER A 23 -44.21 -31.52 26.19
N CYS A 24 -44.91 -32.64 26.29
CA CYS A 24 -45.56 -33.35 25.20
C CYS A 24 -46.64 -32.53 24.48
N SER A 25 -46.75 -32.87 23.20
CA SER A 25 -47.88 -32.78 22.27
C SER A 25 -49.28 -32.38 22.77
N GLN A 26 -49.89 -31.42 22.07
CA GLN A 26 -51.22 -31.65 21.46
C GLN A 26 -51.41 -30.81 20.19
N LYS A 27 -52.03 -31.44 19.18
CA LYS A 27 -52.25 -30.99 17.78
C LYS A 27 -53.21 -29.79 17.69
N GLN A 28 -52.91 -28.79 16.84
CA GLN A 28 -53.70 -28.50 15.63
C GLN A 28 -53.01 -27.47 14.70
N SER A 29 -53.38 -27.55 13.43
CA SER A 29 -52.78 -27.04 12.19
C SER A 29 -52.49 -25.55 12.04
N GLY A 30 -51.42 -25.23 11.29
CA GLY A 30 -51.29 -23.95 10.59
C GLY A 30 -49.88 -23.64 10.03
N SER A 31 -49.67 -23.98 8.75
CA SER A 31 -48.70 -23.46 7.77
C SER A 31 -47.23 -23.18 8.17
N LYS A 32 -46.34 -23.90 7.48
CA LYS A 32 -44.88 -23.79 7.51
C LYS A 32 -44.37 -22.49 6.89
N ASN A 33 -43.44 -21.82 7.57
CA ASN A 33 -42.30 -21.13 6.95
C ASN A 33 -41.12 -21.24 7.93
N ALA A 34 -40.31 -22.28 7.76
CA ALA A 34 -39.07 -22.45 8.50
C ALA A 34 -38.05 -21.46 7.94
N ALA A 35 -37.72 -20.43 8.72
CA ALA A 35 -36.55 -19.60 8.47
C ALA A 35 -35.32 -20.51 8.51
N LYS A 36 -34.67 -20.65 7.37
CA LYS A 36 -33.41 -21.36 7.22
C LYS A 36 -32.36 -20.51 7.94
N THR A 37 -31.95 -20.90 9.14
CA THR A 37 -30.77 -20.32 9.79
C THR A 37 -29.57 -20.70 8.92
N GLU A 38 -29.11 -19.77 8.08
CA GLU A 38 -27.84 -19.92 7.38
C GLU A 38 -26.74 -20.01 8.45
N THR A 39 -26.17 -21.19 8.60
CA THR A 39 -24.85 -21.36 9.22
C THR A 39 -23.89 -20.39 8.57
N ALA A 40 -23.26 -19.52 9.37
CA ALA A 40 -22.22 -18.61 8.90
C ALA A 40 -21.19 -19.40 8.08
N LYS A 41 -21.07 -19.06 6.80
CA LYS A 41 -20.10 -19.67 5.89
C LYS A 41 -18.72 -19.40 6.50
N VAL A 42 -18.01 -20.44 6.92
CA VAL A 42 -16.59 -20.29 7.23
C VAL A 42 -15.93 -19.89 5.91
N GLU A 43 -15.54 -18.63 5.79
CA GLU A 43 -14.81 -18.16 4.61
C GLU A 43 -13.42 -18.80 4.64
N THR A 44 -13.28 -19.95 3.96
CA THR A 44 -11.98 -20.55 3.67
C THR A 44 -11.22 -19.68 2.66
N ILE A 45 -9.90 -19.63 2.75
CA ILE A 45 -9.04 -18.98 1.74
C ILE A 45 -8.72 -19.90 0.55
N ASP A 46 -9.16 -21.17 0.57
CA ASP A 46 -9.00 -22.08 -0.56
C ASP A 46 -9.68 -21.52 -1.83
N GLY A 47 -9.02 -21.71 -2.96
CA GLY A 47 -9.50 -21.28 -4.27
C GLY A 47 -8.40 -20.76 -5.18
N GLU A 48 -8.84 -20.24 -6.32
CA GLU A 48 -7.99 -19.56 -7.29
C GLU A 48 -8.15 -18.04 -7.14
N TRP A 49 -7.02 -17.36 -7.18
CA TRP A 49 -6.91 -15.94 -6.94
C TRP A 49 -6.02 -15.29 -8.01
N GLU A 50 -6.29 -14.03 -8.30
CA GLU A 50 -5.49 -13.19 -9.19
C GLU A 50 -5.03 -11.94 -8.43
N LEU A 51 -3.78 -11.54 -8.65
CA LEU A 51 -3.22 -10.30 -8.13
C LEU A 51 -4.00 -9.14 -8.73
N VAL A 52 -4.50 -8.26 -7.88
CA VAL A 52 -5.03 -6.95 -8.24
C VAL A 52 -4.18 -5.88 -7.59
N ASP A 53 -4.43 -4.61 -7.93
CA ASP A 53 -3.64 -3.49 -7.40
C ASP A 53 -2.14 -3.67 -7.66
N THR A 54 -1.79 -4.30 -8.79
CA THR A 54 -0.43 -4.69 -9.15
C THR A 54 0.57 -3.55 -9.01
N LEU A 55 0.18 -2.34 -9.40
CA LEU A 55 1.03 -1.17 -9.28
C LEU A 55 1.27 -0.77 -7.82
N ASP A 56 0.33 -0.99 -6.90
CA ASP A 56 0.48 -0.66 -5.47
C ASP A 56 1.52 -1.61 -4.87
N ALA A 57 1.32 -2.92 -5.05
CA ALA A 57 2.27 -3.96 -4.63
C ALA A 57 3.69 -3.76 -5.17
N LEU A 58 3.83 -3.44 -6.46
CA LEU A 58 5.15 -3.25 -7.07
C LEU A 58 5.78 -1.90 -6.68
N THR A 59 4.98 -0.88 -6.32
CA THR A 59 5.51 0.37 -5.77
C THR A 59 6.25 0.10 -4.46
N GLU A 60 5.67 -0.70 -3.56
CA GLU A 60 6.30 -1.07 -2.29
C GLU A 60 7.61 -1.85 -2.50
N SER A 61 7.58 -2.80 -3.44
CA SER A 61 8.76 -3.59 -3.81
C SER A 61 9.91 -2.72 -4.33
N ILE A 62 9.63 -1.78 -5.23
CA ILE A 62 10.64 -0.85 -5.73
C ILE A 62 11.08 0.11 -4.62
N GLY A 63 10.12 0.65 -3.86
CA GLY A 63 10.31 1.67 -2.82
C GLY A 63 11.22 1.23 -1.68
N ALA A 64 11.34 -0.09 -1.45
CA ALA A 64 12.33 -0.68 -0.54
C ALA A 64 13.78 -0.29 -0.89
N TYR A 65 14.05 0.07 -2.14
CA TYR A 65 15.31 0.61 -2.61
C TYR A 65 15.10 2.10 -2.85
N THR A 66 15.83 2.97 -2.14
CA THR A 66 15.72 4.43 -2.27
C THR A 66 16.26 4.93 -3.62
N LEU A 67 15.58 4.58 -4.70
CA LEU A 67 15.97 4.83 -6.09
C LEU A 67 15.74 6.29 -6.48
N HIS A 68 16.45 6.72 -7.53
CA HIS A 68 16.13 7.95 -8.26
C HIS A 68 14.75 7.82 -8.93
N GLY A 69 13.99 8.92 -8.99
CA GLY A 69 12.61 8.93 -9.49
C GLY A 69 12.48 8.38 -10.91
N ILE A 70 13.44 8.69 -11.78
CA ILE A 70 13.49 8.16 -13.16
C ILE A 70 13.53 6.63 -13.21
N HIS A 71 14.34 5.98 -12.36
CA HIS A 71 14.45 4.52 -12.33
C HIS A 71 13.17 3.88 -11.76
N PHE A 72 12.58 4.52 -10.73
CA PHE A 72 11.29 4.09 -10.20
C PHE A 72 10.21 4.11 -11.31
N ALA A 73 10.14 5.20 -12.06
CA ALA A 73 9.13 5.38 -13.10
C ALA A 73 9.26 4.34 -14.23
N HIS A 74 10.48 4.09 -14.74
CA HIS A 74 10.70 3.07 -15.77
C HIS A 74 10.42 1.64 -15.26
N LEU A 75 10.73 1.34 -13.98
CA LEU A 75 10.39 0.05 -13.39
C LEU A 75 8.89 -0.15 -13.36
N LEU A 76 8.14 0.86 -12.89
CA LEU A 76 6.69 0.78 -12.79
C LEU A 76 6.02 0.66 -14.16
N GLU A 77 6.52 1.38 -15.17
CA GLU A 77 6.03 1.28 -16.55
C GLU A 77 6.24 -0.13 -17.15
N SER A 78 7.36 -0.78 -16.82
CA SER A 78 7.69 -2.12 -17.33
C SER A 78 6.75 -3.24 -16.86
N VAL A 79 5.93 -2.98 -15.83
CA VAL A 79 5.07 -3.96 -15.15
C VAL A 79 3.59 -3.58 -15.17
N LYS A 80 3.20 -2.57 -15.95
CA LYS A 80 1.80 -2.12 -16.03
C LYS A 80 0.80 -3.23 -16.42
N ASP A 81 1.23 -4.17 -17.26
CA ASP A 81 0.43 -5.28 -17.76
C ASP A 81 0.73 -6.59 -17.01
N PHE A 82 1.47 -6.53 -15.90
CA PHE A 82 1.87 -7.70 -15.14
C PHE A 82 0.67 -8.38 -14.48
N LYS A 83 0.67 -9.71 -14.54
CA LYS A 83 -0.36 -10.58 -13.93
C LYS A 83 0.31 -11.66 -13.12
N MET A 84 -0.26 -11.96 -11.98
CA MET A 84 0.18 -13.04 -11.09
C MET A 84 -1.05 -13.74 -10.55
N ASP A 85 -0.97 -15.07 -10.48
CA ASP A 85 -2.02 -15.91 -9.94
C ASP A 85 -1.56 -16.58 -8.66
N MET A 86 -2.51 -16.86 -7.77
CA MET A 86 -2.30 -17.69 -6.60
C MET A 86 -3.37 -18.78 -6.52
N LYS A 87 -2.96 -20.02 -6.31
CA LYS A 87 -3.85 -21.14 -5.99
C LYS A 87 -3.61 -21.57 -4.55
N ILE A 88 -4.69 -21.64 -3.77
CA ILE A 88 -4.66 -22.14 -2.40
C ILE A 88 -5.46 -23.42 -2.32
N GLU A 89 -4.80 -24.52 -1.95
CA GLU A 89 -5.44 -25.81 -1.69
C GLU A 89 -4.62 -26.61 -0.67
N ASN A 90 -5.29 -27.35 0.21
CA ASN A 90 -4.64 -28.28 1.15
C ASN A 90 -3.50 -27.64 1.95
N ASN A 91 -3.73 -26.44 2.52
CA ASN A 91 -2.72 -25.66 3.25
C ASN A 91 -1.44 -25.36 2.45
N THR A 92 -1.56 -25.30 1.13
CA THR A 92 -0.47 -24.93 0.22
C THR A 92 -0.89 -23.73 -0.60
N ALA A 93 -0.04 -22.71 -0.66
CA ALA A 93 -0.17 -21.59 -1.59
C ALA A 93 0.80 -21.80 -2.76
N THR A 94 0.30 -21.74 -3.99
CA THR A 94 1.11 -21.79 -5.21
C THR A 94 0.95 -20.48 -5.95
N ILE A 95 2.03 -19.71 -6.10
CA ILE A 95 2.05 -18.47 -6.89
C ILE A 95 2.64 -18.77 -8.26
N LYS A 96 2.03 -18.23 -9.33
CA LYS A 96 2.53 -18.36 -10.70
C LYS A 96 2.43 -17.06 -11.48
N TYR A 97 3.42 -16.80 -12.33
CA TYR A 97 3.32 -15.78 -13.37
C TYR A 97 4.25 -16.09 -14.54
N ASP A 98 3.93 -15.49 -15.68
CA ASP A 98 4.82 -15.33 -16.83
C ASP A 98 4.99 -13.83 -17.07
N TYR A 99 6.24 -13.37 -17.17
CA TYR A 99 6.55 -11.97 -17.42
C TYR A 99 7.48 -11.83 -18.62
N ASN A 100 7.05 -11.06 -19.62
CA ASN A 100 7.90 -10.75 -20.76
C ASN A 100 8.89 -9.63 -20.38
N ILE A 101 10.17 -9.99 -20.22
CA ILE A 101 11.20 -9.05 -19.79
C ILE A 101 11.61 -8.05 -20.90
N ASP A 102 11.13 -8.23 -22.15
CA ASP A 102 11.29 -7.21 -23.19
C ASP A 102 10.62 -5.89 -22.79
N ASN A 103 9.58 -5.92 -21.95
CA ASN A 103 8.97 -4.71 -21.40
C ASN A 103 9.96 -3.93 -20.52
N PHE A 104 10.72 -4.63 -19.68
CA PHE A 104 11.80 -4.04 -18.89
C PHE A 104 12.93 -3.52 -19.78
N ILE A 105 13.37 -4.32 -20.75
CA ILE A 105 14.47 -3.94 -21.67
C ILE A 105 14.12 -2.65 -22.41
N LYS A 106 12.92 -2.56 -22.98
CA LYS A 106 12.45 -1.36 -23.69
C LYS A 106 12.37 -0.13 -22.78
N ALA A 107 11.93 -0.31 -21.53
CA ALA A 107 11.85 0.78 -20.57
C ALA A 107 13.24 1.28 -20.13
N PHE A 108 14.24 0.39 -20.01
CA PHE A 108 15.53 0.73 -19.41
C PHE A 108 16.67 1.00 -20.39
N TYR A 109 16.58 0.54 -21.62
CA TYR A 109 17.68 0.58 -22.59
C TYR A 109 18.27 1.99 -22.77
N THR A 110 17.44 3.03 -22.74
CA THR A 110 17.88 4.41 -22.98
C THR A 110 18.43 5.11 -21.73
N VAL A 111 18.22 4.56 -20.54
CA VAL A 111 18.53 5.23 -19.26
C VAL A 111 19.57 4.50 -18.42
N THR A 112 19.81 3.20 -18.66
CA THR A 112 20.79 2.42 -17.90
C THR A 112 22.21 2.59 -18.42
N THR A 113 23.18 2.63 -17.51
CA THR A 113 24.61 2.68 -17.85
C THR A 113 25.09 1.38 -18.49
N GLU A 114 24.44 0.24 -18.21
CA GLU A 114 24.81 -1.07 -18.76
C GLU A 114 24.64 -1.15 -20.28
N ALA A 115 23.64 -0.45 -20.81
CA ALA A 115 23.33 -0.36 -22.24
C ALA A 115 24.25 0.60 -23.00
N ARG A 116 25.06 1.42 -22.30
CA ARG A 116 25.88 2.44 -22.93
C ARG A 116 26.88 1.82 -23.92
N GLY A 117 26.83 2.30 -25.16
CA GLY A 117 27.70 1.84 -26.25
C GLY A 117 27.34 0.46 -26.81
N LYS A 118 26.17 -0.09 -26.47
CA LYS A 118 25.64 -1.35 -27.00
C LYS A 118 24.43 -1.07 -27.89
N THR A 119 24.15 -2.01 -28.78
CA THR A 119 22.87 -2.11 -29.48
C THR A 119 21.78 -2.66 -28.54
N GLU A 120 20.52 -2.47 -28.91
CA GLU A 120 19.38 -3.00 -28.15
C GLU A 120 19.44 -4.53 -28.04
N GLU A 121 19.86 -5.22 -29.10
CA GLU A 121 20.03 -6.68 -29.12
C GLU A 121 21.16 -7.17 -28.19
N GLU A 122 22.28 -6.45 -28.13
CA GLU A 122 23.36 -6.77 -27.20
C GLU A 122 22.93 -6.57 -25.74
N PHE A 123 22.20 -5.47 -25.46
CA PHE A 123 21.65 -5.23 -24.13
C PHE A 123 20.59 -6.28 -23.75
N LYS A 124 19.70 -6.63 -24.69
CA LYS A 124 18.70 -7.69 -24.53
C LYS A 124 19.35 -9.02 -24.14
N LYS A 125 20.43 -9.42 -24.82
CA LYS A 125 21.18 -10.64 -24.47
C LYS A 125 21.73 -10.59 -23.04
N ILE A 126 22.30 -9.45 -22.62
CA ILE A 126 22.80 -9.26 -21.24
C ILE A 126 21.66 -9.43 -20.23
N MET A 127 20.51 -8.82 -20.50
CA MET A 127 19.35 -8.92 -19.61
C MET A 127 18.82 -10.35 -19.54
N TYR A 128 18.80 -11.07 -20.66
CA TYR A 128 18.40 -12.48 -20.71
C TYR A 128 19.34 -13.38 -19.91
N ASP A 129 20.65 -13.20 -20.06
CA ASP A 129 21.67 -13.94 -19.32
C ASP A 129 21.59 -13.64 -17.81
N SER A 130 21.36 -12.37 -17.44
CA SER A 130 21.15 -11.95 -16.05
C SER A 130 19.92 -12.62 -15.42
N HIS A 131 18.79 -12.67 -16.14
CA HIS A 131 17.58 -13.32 -15.64
C HIS A 131 17.69 -14.84 -15.60
N GLU A 132 18.39 -15.46 -16.56
CA GLU A 132 18.70 -16.89 -16.50
C GLU A 132 19.57 -17.23 -15.28
N GLY A 133 20.61 -16.44 -15.02
CA GLY A 133 21.45 -16.59 -13.83
C GLY A 133 20.63 -16.48 -12.54
N PHE A 134 19.78 -15.45 -12.44
CA PHE A 134 18.89 -15.27 -11.29
C PHE A 134 17.88 -16.42 -11.12
N ALA A 135 17.34 -16.96 -12.22
CA ALA A 135 16.47 -18.15 -12.16
C ALA A 135 17.21 -19.36 -11.55
N GLY A 136 18.50 -19.50 -11.84
CA GLY A 136 19.37 -20.55 -11.30
C GLY A 136 19.62 -20.46 -9.79
N ASP A 137 19.33 -19.33 -9.14
CA ASP A 137 19.47 -19.18 -7.68
C ASP A 137 18.38 -19.91 -6.90
N PHE A 138 17.24 -20.21 -7.53
CA PHE A 138 16.11 -20.92 -6.92
C PHE A 138 16.29 -22.44 -7.02
N LYS A 139 16.19 -23.12 -5.88
CA LYS A 139 16.36 -24.57 -5.76
C LYS A 139 15.06 -25.31 -5.51
N LYS A 140 14.06 -24.61 -4.95
CA LYS A 140 12.76 -25.18 -4.58
C LYS A 140 11.64 -24.74 -5.52
N TYR A 141 11.82 -23.62 -6.22
CA TYR A 141 10.85 -23.08 -7.17
C TYR A 141 11.15 -23.52 -8.60
N LYS A 142 10.12 -23.51 -9.44
CA LYS A 142 10.30 -23.69 -10.89
C LYS A 142 10.42 -22.30 -11.50
N VAL A 143 11.65 -21.91 -11.81
CA VAL A 143 11.95 -20.58 -12.37
C VAL A 143 12.79 -20.78 -13.62
N SER A 144 12.45 -20.08 -14.69
CA SER A 144 13.19 -20.21 -15.96
C SER A 144 13.09 -18.97 -16.82
N MET A 145 14.12 -18.75 -17.62
CA MET A 145 14.16 -17.71 -18.65
C MET A 145 14.10 -18.35 -20.04
N ASN A 146 13.05 -18.08 -20.81
CA ASN A 146 12.96 -18.49 -22.20
C ASN A 146 13.51 -17.37 -23.11
N LYS A 147 14.75 -17.54 -23.58
CA LYS A 147 15.46 -16.55 -24.40
C LYS A 147 14.90 -16.39 -25.81
N ASP A 148 14.11 -17.33 -26.32
CA ASP A 148 13.50 -17.19 -27.64
C ASP A 148 12.28 -16.27 -27.61
N THR A 149 11.55 -16.28 -26.50
CA THR A 149 10.29 -15.53 -26.34
C THR A 149 10.40 -14.31 -25.42
N GLY A 150 11.46 -14.21 -24.63
CA GLY A 150 11.63 -13.18 -23.61
C GLY A 150 10.82 -13.41 -22.33
N VAL A 151 10.20 -14.59 -22.19
CA VAL A 151 9.34 -14.90 -21.05
C VAL A 151 10.17 -15.44 -19.88
N PHE A 152 10.06 -14.76 -18.74
CA PHE A 152 10.50 -15.25 -17.43
C PHE A 152 9.31 -15.90 -16.73
N SER A 153 9.39 -17.21 -16.52
CA SER A 153 8.36 -18.02 -15.87
C SER A 153 8.73 -18.31 -14.43
N TYR A 154 7.76 -18.21 -13.54
CA TYR A 154 7.95 -18.38 -12.10
C TYR A 154 6.79 -19.15 -11.48
N GLU A 155 7.10 -20.20 -10.73
CA GLU A 155 6.16 -20.95 -9.90
C GLU A 155 6.79 -21.24 -8.54
N ALA A 156 6.24 -20.60 -7.50
CA ALA A 156 6.64 -20.78 -6.11
C ALA A 156 5.55 -21.51 -5.32
N THR A 157 5.97 -22.34 -4.38
CA THR A 157 5.05 -23.04 -3.47
C THR A 157 5.42 -22.73 -2.02
N GLY A 158 4.41 -22.51 -1.20
CA GLY A 158 4.53 -22.19 0.21
C GLY A 158 3.52 -22.95 1.05
N SER A 159 3.80 -23.09 2.34
CA SER A 159 2.92 -23.73 3.32
C SER A 159 2.05 -22.70 4.03
N ILE A 160 0.83 -23.08 4.42
CA ILE A 160 -0.12 -22.26 5.14
C ILE A 160 -0.32 -22.81 6.54
N ASP A 161 -0.17 -21.95 7.54
CA ASP A 161 -0.68 -22.18 8.88
C ASP A 161 -1.98 -21.39 9.04
N GLN A 162 -3.11 -22.10 9.01
CA GLN A 162 -4.43 -21.47 9.18
C GLN A 162 -4.67 -20.93 10.58
N GLY A 163 -4.03 -21.54 11.60
CA GLY A 163 -4.17 -21.13 12.99
C GLY A 163 -3.42 -19.83 13.26
N ALA A 164 -2.20 -19.71 12.74
CA ALA A 164 -1.40 -18.49 12.81
C ALA A 164 -1.79 -17.42 11.78
N LYS A 165 -2.58 -17.80 10.76
CA LYS A 165 -2.90 -16.98 9.59
C LYS A 165 -1.64 -16.51 8.85
N THR A 166 -0.76 -17.45 8.56
CA THR A 166 0.51 -17.17 7.87
C THR A 166 0.72 -18.06 6.65
N MET A 167 1.49 -17.53 5.69
CA MET A 167 2.01 -18.22 4.51
C MET A 167 3.53 -18.19 4.55
N THR A 168 4.17 -19.35 4.56
CA THR A 168 5.64 -19.46 4.57
C THR A 168 6.13 -19.98 3.23
N PHE A 169 7.00 -19.20 2.61
CA PHE A 169 7.69 -19.49 1.38
C PHE A 169 9.15 -19.77 1.69
N ASP A 170 9.65 -20.93 1.26
CA ASP A 170 10.98 -21.42 1.61
C ASP A 170 12.11 -20.69 0.87
N GLU A 171 11.79 -19.99 -0.21
CA GLU A 171 12.65 -19.05 -0.91
C GLU A 171 11.89 -17.72 -1.12
N GLY A 172 12.60 -16.61 -1.27
CA GLY A 172 11.98 -15.28 -1.36
C GLY A 172 11.07 -15.13 -2.58
N LEU A 173 9.92 -14.46 -2.40
CA LEU A 173 9.06 -14.08 -3.52
C LEU A 173 9.68 -12.90 -4.29
N SER A 174 9.63 -12.98 -5.61
CA SER A 174 10.12 -11.93 -6.51
C SER A 174 9.33 -11.90 -7.82
N VAL A 175 9.31 -10.74 -8.47
CA VAL A 175 8.96 -10.62 -9.89
C VAL A 175 10.22 -10.29 -10.67
N ALA A 176 10.63 -11.24 -11.51
CA ALA A 176 11.88 -11.19 -12.27
C ALA A 176 13.08 -10.82 -11.37
N ASN A 177 14.15 -10.26 -11.94
CA ASN A 177 15.34 -9.84 -11.17
C ASN A 177 15.25 -8.39 -10.63
N SER A 178 14.03 -7.87 -10.48
CA SER A 178 13.81 -6.42 -10.25
C SER A 178 12.94 -6.12 -9.04
N PHE A 179 11.97 -6.98 -8.73
CA PHE A 179 11.01 -6.75 -7.65
C PHE A 179 11.13 -7.86 -6.62
N PHE A 180 11.45 -7.50 -5.38
CA PHE A 180 11.63 -8.44 -4.28
C PHE A 180 10.62 -8.16 -3.19
N PHE A 181 10.08 -9.23 -2.62
CA PHE A 181 9.13 -9.19 -1.51
C PHE A 181 9.71 -9.90 -0.29
N SER A 182 11.02 -9.72 -0.03
CA SER A 182 11.78 -10.43 1.00
C SER A 182 12.70 -9.50 1.80
N PHE A 183 12.92 -9.81 3.09
CA PHE A 183 13.82 -9.04 3.97
C PHE A 183 15.18 -9.72 4.18
N GLY A 184 15.46 -10.74 3.38
CA GLY A 184 16.65 -11.58 3.47
C GLY A 184 17.96 -10.85 3.20
N GLU A 185 19.07 -11.40 3.69
CA GLU A 185 20.41 -10.99 3.23
C GLU A 185 20.62 -11.34 1.75
N ASN A 186 20.03 -12.47 1.34
CA ASN A 186 19.96 -12.93 -0.04
C ASN A 186 18.51 -12.83 -0.52
N ARG A 187 18.32 -12.45 -1.79
CA ARG A 187 17.00 -12.26 -2.43
C ARG A 187 16.09 -13.48 -2.33
N VAL A 188 16.69 -14.68 -2.28
CA VAL A 188 16.01 -15.99 -2.15
C VAL A 188 15.80 -16.44 -0.70
N SER A 189 15.99 -15.60 0.32
CA SER A 189 15.80 -16.04 1.70
C SER A 189 14.33 -16.41 1.99
N PRO A 190 14.06 -17.40 2.85
CA PRO A 190 12.69 -17.73 3.26
C PRO A 190 11.99 -16.55 3.92
N ASN A 191 10.68 -16.41 3.70
CA ASN A 191 9.85 -15.40 4.36
C ASN A 191 8.52 -15.99 4.81
N THR A 192 7.97 -15.43 5.88
CA THR A 192 6.65 -15.75 6.39
C THR A 192 5.79 -14.50 6.36
N TYR A 193 4.72 -14.55 5.58
CA TYR A 193 3.76 -13.49 5.38
C TYR A 193 2.56 -13.75 6.28
N HIS A 194 1.94 -12.69 6.79
CA HIS A 194 0.61 -12.77 7.39
C HIS A 194 -0.43 -12.66 6.29
N TYR A 195 -1.59 -13.29 6.47
CA TYR A 195 -2.70 -13.08 5.55
C TYR A 195 -3.99 -12.71 6.26
N LYS A 196 -4.84 -11.97 5.54
CA LYS A 196 -6.17 -11.58 5.99
C LYS A 196 -7.15 -11.67 4.83
N LEU A 197 -8.31 -12.28 5.06
CA LEU A 197 -9.44 -12.19 4.15
C LEU A 197 -10.38 -11.08 4.64
N LYS A 198 -10.72 -10.13 3.76
CA LYS A 198 -11.62 -9.01 4.05
C LYS A 198 -12.25 -8.53 2.75
N ASP A 199 -13.56 -8.28 2.75
CA ASP A 199 -14.29 -7.73 1.58
C ASP A 199 -14.03 -8.54 0.28
N ASP A 200 -14.04 -9.89 0.37
CA ASP A 200 -13.71 -10.83 -0.72
C ASP A 200 -12.27 -10.73 -1.30
N MET A 201 -11.41 -9.98 -0.62
CA MET A 201 -10.00 -9.78 -0.97
C MET A 201 -9.09 -10.48 0.03
N LEU A 202 -8.09 -11.19 -0.48
CA LEU A 202 -7.02 -11.79 0.30
C LEU A 202 -5.81 -10.84 0.29
N TYR A 203 -5.46 -10.36 1.46
CA TYR A 203 -4.29 -9.52 1.72
C TYR A 203 -3.17 -10.41 2.23
N VAL A 204 -1.98 -10.32 1.61
CA VAL A 204 -0.78 -11.04 2.03
C VAL A 204 0.31 -10.02 2.32
N THR A 205 0.66 -9.91 3.59
CA THR A 205 1.42 -8.77 4.11
C THR A 205 2.65 -9.25 4.87
N ILE A 206 3.75 -8.52 4.75
CA ILE A 206 4.94 -8.72 5.58
C ILE A 206 5.58 -7.37 5.91
N ASP A 207 5.88 -7.19 7.18
CA ASP A 207 6.52 -5.98 7.70
C ASP A 207 7.91 -6.33 8.24
N GLY A 208 8.86 -5.45 8.00
CA GLY A 208 10.22 -5.66 8.45
C GLY A 208 11.06 -4.40 8.43
N LYS A 209 12.37 -4.61 8.54
CA LYS A 209 13.36 -3.55 8.42
C LYS A 209 14.47 -3.98 7.48
N ALA A 210 14.91 -3.07 6.63
CA ALA A 210 16.05 -3.30 5.76
C ALA A 210 17.33 -3.51 6.60
N LYS A 211 18.05 -4.61 6.37
CA LYS A 211 19.24 -4.97 7.18
C LYS A 211 20.34 -3.91 7.18
N LYS A 212 20.56 -3.23 6.05
CA LYS A 212 21.66 -2.28 5.85
C LYS A 212 21.53 -1.00 6.67
N ASN A 213 20.31 -0.48 6.79
CA ASN A 213 20.04 0.87 7.33
C ASN A 213 18.90 0.90 8.34
N ASN A 214 18.32 -0.26 8.69
CA ASN A 214 17.26 -0.44 9.67
C ASN A 214 15.99 0.40 9.37
N LEU A 215 15.81 0.80 8.11
CA LEU A 215 14.62 1.52 7.66
C LEU A 215 13.43 0.56 7.57
N PRO A 216 12.21 1.02 7.87
CA PRO A 216 11.01 0.21 7.74
C PRO A 216 10.80 -0.16 6.28
N VAL A 217 10.37 -1.40 6.05
CA VAL A 217 9.96 -1.89 4.73
C VAL A 217 8.67 -2.69 4.94
N HIS A 218 7.73 -2.49 4.04
CA HIS A 218 6.40 -3.10 4.04
C HIS A 218 6.18 -3.69 2.65
N TYR A 219 5.57 -4.86 2.60
CA TYR A 219 5.11 -5.47 1.38
C TYR A 219 3.71 -6.02 1.60
N GLU A 220 2.80 -5.72 0.68
CA GLU A 220 1.42 -6.14 0.68
C GLU A 220 0.99 -6.51 -0.74
N LEU A 221 0.39 -7.69 -0.86
CA LEU A 221 -0.18 -8.21 -2.10
C LEU A 221 -1.69 -8.38 -1.92
N HIS A 222 -2.46 -7.85 -2.87
CA HIS A 222 -3.92 -7.97 -2.89
C HIS A 222 -4.35 -8.98 -3.92
N PHE A 223 -5.12 -9.97 -3.50
CA PHE A 223 -5.61 -11.04 -4.33
C PHE A 223 -7.13 -11.07 -4.35
N LYS A 224 -7.72 -11.05 -5.54
CA LYS A 224 -9.16 -11.23 -5.76
C LYS A 224 -9.43 -12.66 -6.19
N ARG A 225 -10.53 -13.27 -5.76
CA ARG A 225 -10.91 -14.61 -6.27
C ARG A 225 -11.17 -14.55 -7.77
N LYS A 226 -10.61 -15.51 -8.52
CA LYS A 226 -10.90 -15.66 -9.95
C LYS A 226 -12.38 -15.96 -10.17
N GLY A 227 -12.95 -15.33 -11.20
CA GLY A 227 -14.38 -15.46 -11.51
C GLY A 227 -15.30 -14.69 -10.57
N SER A 228 -14.76 -13.97 -9.57
CA SER A 228 -15.54 -13.04 -8.75
C SER A 228 -15.86 -11.78 -9.54
N THR A 229 -17.01 -11.76 -10.20
CA THR A 229 -17.52 -10.58 -10.93
C THR A 229 -18.24 -9.59 -10.02
N THR A 230 -17.79 -9.42 -8.77
CA THR A 230 -18.36 -8.50 -7.79
C THR A 230 -18.07 -7.03 -8.14
N GLN A 231 -18.33 -6.63 -9.39
CA GLN A 231 -18.54 -5.23 -9.70
C GLN A 231 -19.88 -4.85 -9.08
N LYS A 232 -19.84 -3.94 -8.12
CA LYS A 232 -21.04 -3.48 -7.42
C LYS A 232 -21.57 -2.25 -8.13
N ASP A 233 -22.88 -2.11 -8.18
CA ASP A 233 -23.49 -0.89 -8.71
C ASP A 233 -22.93 0.33 -7.95
N PRO A 234 -22.44 1.35 -8.66
CA PRO A 234 -21.78 2.49 -8.02
C PRO A 234 -22.78 3.26 -7.16
N VAL A 235 -22.40 3.55 -5.91
CA VAL A 235 -23.18 4.46 -5.06
C VAL A 235 -23.06 5.90 -5.59
N PRO A 236 -24.01 6.79 -5.26
CA PRO A 236 -23.92 8.20 -5.64
C PRO A 236 -22.61 8.85 -5.20
N ILE A 237 -22.03 9.68 -6.08
CA ILE A 237 -20.76 10.38 -5.81
C ILE A 237 -20.90 11.41 -4.66
N GLU A 238 -22.06 12.04 -4.53
CA GLU A 238 -22.43 13.02 -3.51
C GLU A 238 -22.25 12.50 -2.08
N GLY A 239 -21.49 13.19 -1.23
CA GLY A 239 -21.30 12.86 0.19
C GLY A 239 -19.83 12.68 0.59
N LYS A 240 -19.61 12.10 1.78
CA LYS A 240 -18.28 11.94 2.38
C LYS A 240 -17.62 10.62 1.99
N TRP A 241 -16.34 10.70 1.61
CA TRP A 241 -15.49 9.56 1.28
C TRP A 241 -14.22 9.60 2.12
N GLN A 242 -13.79 8.47 2.68
CA GLN A 242 -12.58 8.37 3.50
C GLN A 242 -11.60 7.39 2.88
N ALA A 243 -10.31 7.76 2.82
CA ALA A 243 -9.29 6.88 2.30
C ALA A 243 -9.27 5.53 3.02
N ILE A 244 -9.30 4.44 2.27
CA ILE A 244 -9.16 3.08 2.83
C ILE A 244 -7.71 2.72 3.08
N ASP A 245 -6.86 3.19 2.18
CA ASP A 245 -5.42 3.10 2.22
C ASP A 245 -4.87 4.27 1.38
N PHE A 246 -4.02 5.07 2.00
CA PHE A 246 -3.36 6.21 1.36
C PHE A 246 -1.86 5.99 1.19
N ARG A 247 -1.32 4.87 1.71
CA ARG A 247 0.10 4.55 1.68
C ARG A 247 0.64 4.47 0.25
N PRO A 248 0.00 3.77 -0.72
CA PRO A 248 0.51 3.73 -2.09
C PRO A 248 0.60 5.12 -2.74
N ALA A 249 -0.31 6.03 -2.41
CA ALA A 249 -0.27 7.41 -2.91
C ALA A 249 0.94 8.16 -2.35
N LEU A 250 1.23 8.00 -1.06
CA LEU A 250 2.43 8.55 -0.40
C LEU A 250 3.71 7.98 -1.00
N GLU A 251 3.79 6.66 -1.16
CA GLU A 251 4.98 5.98 -1.66
C GLU A 251 5.31 6.39 -3.08
N ARG A 252 4.34 6.41 -4.00
CA ARG A 252 4.58 6.88 -5.37
C ARG A 252 4.97 8.34 -5.41
N SER A 253 4.28 9.18 -4.64
CA SER A 253 4.60 10.61 -4.56
C SER A 253 6.05 10.86 -4.15
N LEU A 254 6.51 10.16 -3.11
CA LEU A 254 7.88 10.28 -2.61
C LEU A 254 8.88 9.58 -3.53
N ALA A 255 8.48 8.49 -4.19
CA ALA A 255 9.34 7.74 -5.08
C ALA A 255 9.75 8.56 -6.31
N PHE A 256 8.82 9.36 -6.87
CA PHE A 256 9.09 10.27 -7.98
C PHE A 256 9.95 11.50 -7.62
N LYS A 257 10.25 11.73 -6.33
CA LYS A 257 11.10 12.85 -5.88
C LYS A 257 12.54 12.39 -5.70
N ASP A 258 13.48 13.22 -6.11
CA ASP A 258 14.90 13.00 -5.86
C ASP A 258 15.31 13.75 -4.60
N PHE A 259 15.77 12.99 -3.61
CA PHE A 259 16.27 13.49 -2.34
C PHE A 259 17.78 13.31 -2.29
N ASP A 260 18.46 14.20 -1.57
CA ASP A 260 19.86 13.99 -1.22
C ASP A 260 20.02 12.71 -0.38
N ASN A 261 21.23 12.16 -0.35
CA ASN A 261 21.51 10.81 0.16
C ASN A 261 20.84 10.48 1.51
N ASP A 262 20.90 11.37 2.49
CA ASP A 262 20.37 11.16 3.83
C ASP A 262 18.84 11.34 3.87
N ASP A 263 18.33 12.25 3.06
CA ASP A 263 16.91 12.56 2.95
C ASP A 263 16.15 11.48 2.17
N SER A 264 16.84 10.63 1.41
CA SER A 264 16.24 9.49 0.72
C SER A 264 15.52 8.50 1.67
N ALA A 265 15.89 8.48 2.95
CA ALA A 265 15.20 7.69 3.98
C ALA A 265 13.74 8.13 4.21
N ILE A 266 13.38 9.36 3.85
CA ILE A 266 12.01 9.90 3.89
C ILE A 266 11.05 9.02 3.08
N LYS A 267 11.51 8.46 1.95
CA LYS A 267 10.73 7.58 1.08
C LYS A 267 10.21 6.33 1.79
N LEU A 268 10.87 5.89 2.87
CA LEU A 268 10.46 4.74 3.67
C LEU A 268 9.85 5.14 5.02
N ILE A 269 10.35 6.22 5.63
CA ILE A 269 9.94 6.64 6.97
C ILE A 269 8.52 7.18 6.99
N TYR A 270 8.16 8.06 6.05
CA TYR A 270 6.87 8.75 6.10
C TYR A 270 5.68 7.87 5.68
N PRO A 271 5.78 7.01 4.66
CA PRO A 271 4.72 6.03 4.39
C PRO A 271 4.43 5.14 5.60
N GLU A 272 5.47 4.73 6.34
CA GLU A 272 5.29 3.96 7.58
C GLU A 272 4.71 4.81 8.72
N ALA A 273 5.20 6.03 8.91
CA ALA A 273 4.70 6.92 9.96
C ALA A 273 3.25 7.37 9.74
N TRP A 274 2.78 7.35 8.49
CA TRP A 274 1.45 7.78 8.06
C TRP A 274 0.59 6.64 7.51
N LYS A 275 0.92 5.38 7.83
CA LYS A 275 0.13 4.22 7.37
C LYS A 275 -1.35 4.26 7.81
N ASP A 276 -1.65 4.95 8.90
CA ASP A 276 -3.01 5.13 9.42
C ASP A 276 -3.65 6.46 8.98
N LEU A 277 -3.01 7.23 8.08
CA LEU A 277 -3.52 8.50 7.58
C LEU A 277 -4.76 8.26 6.71
N LYS A 278 -5.87 8.92 7.08
CA LYS A 278 -7.18 8.73 6.45
C LYS A 278 -7.75 10.07 5.96
N PRO A 279 -7.19 10.66 4.89
CA PRO A 279 -7.76 11.86 4.31
C PRO A 279 -9.19 11.58 3.83
N THR A 280 -9.97 12.64 3.68
CA THR A 280 -11.36 12.56 3.22
C THR A 280 -11.61 13.47 2.04
N LEU A 281 -12.53 13.06 1.17
CA LEU A 281 -13.15 13.90 0.16
C LEU A 281 -14.58 14.19 0.63
N ASN A 282 -14.95 15.47 0.70
CA ASN A 282 -16.32 15.90 0.92
C ASN A 282 -16.85 16.44 -0.40
N ILE A 283 -17.83 15.76 -0.99
CA ILE A 283 -18.42 16.12 -2.28
C ILE A 283 -19.83 16.64 -2.02
N THR A 284 -20.09 17.89 -2.42
CA THR A 284 -21.41 18.52 -2.34
C THR A 284 -21.74 19.26 -3.63
N ASP A 285 -22.78 18.80 -4.31
CA ASP A 285 -23.15 19.22 -5.66
C ASP A 285 -21.96 19.05 -6.63
N THR A 286 -21.38 20.16 -7.09
CA THR A 286 -20.18 20.18 -7.95
C THR A 286 -18.92 20.56 -7.19
N SER A 287 -19.02 20.83 -5.88
CA SER A 287 -17.89 21.23 -5.05
C SER A 287 -17.25 20.01 -4.37
N VAL A 288 -15.92 20.01 -4.30
CA VAL A 288 -15.14 18.98 -3.64
C VAL A 288 -14.10 19.63 -2.73
N GLU A 289 -14.02 19.13 -1.49
CA GLU A 289 -12.95 19.46 -0.56
C GLU A 289 -12.11 18.22 -0.22
N PHE A 290 -10.80 18.38 -0.12
CA PHE A 290 -9.87 17.37 0.37
C PHE A 290 -9.37 17.78 1.76
N ASP A 291 -9.60 16.94 2.76
CA ASP A 291 -9.34 17.22 4.19
C ASP A 291 -8.45 16.13 4.78
N TYR A 292 -7.44 16.53 5.56
CA TYR A 292 -6.69 15.60 6.41
C TYR A 292 -6.20 16.24 7.71
N THR A 293 -6.00 15.40 8.71
CA THR A 293 -5.17 15.70 9.87
C THR A 293 -4.03 14.70 9.95
N VAL A 294 -2.79 15.19 10.03
CA VAL A 294 -1.58 14.36 10.09
C VAL A 294 -0.78 14.66 11.35
N SER A 295 -0.24 13.61 11.98
CA SER A 295 0.77 13.74 13.04
C SER A 295 2.17 13.62 12.43
N LEU A 296 3.07 14.52 12.82
CA LEU A 296 4.45 14.53 12.34
C LEU A 296 5.44 13.94 13.36
N ALA A 297 4.98 13.69 14.59
CA ALA A 297 5.83 13.23 15.68
C ALA A 297 6.53 11.90 15.37
N ASP A 298 5.80 10.92 14.80
CA ASP A 298 6.37 9.61 14.48
C ASP A 298 7.37 9.70 13.32
N GLY A 299 7.02 10.42 12.24
CA GLY A 299 7.92 10.62 11.10
C GLY A 299 9.22 11.33 11.48
N PHE A 300 9.12 12.46 12.17
CA PHE A 300 10.31 13.17 12.68
C PHE A 300 11.10 12.33 13.70
N GLY A 301 10.42 11.58 14.56
CA GLY A 301 11.05 10.73 15.54
C GLY A 301 11.85 9.57 14.90
N ARG A 302 11.30 8.93 13.87
CA ARG A 302 11.99 7.88 13.12
C ARG A 302 13.17 8.43 12.33
N PHE A 303 13.02 9.62 11.74
CA PHE A 303 14.13 10.26 11.04
C PHE A 303 15.27 10.66 12.00
N TYR A 304 14.94 11.13 13.20
CA TYR A 304 15.93 11.32 14.27
C TYR A 304 16.69 10.03 14.59
N ASP A 305 15.99 8.91 14.79
CA ASP A 305 16.62 7.63 15.11
C ASP A 305 17.53 7.16 13.96
N TYR A 306 17.10 7.35 12.71
CA TYR A 306 17.89 7.06 11.52
C TYR A 306 19.18 7.89 11.47
N LEU A 307 19.10 9.20 11.63
CA LEU A 307 20.27 10.09 11.65
C LEU A 307 21.23 9.71 12.78
N LYS A 308 20.70 9.43 13.97
CA LYS A 308 21.51 9.04 15.13
C LYS A 308 22.20 7.70 14.95
N GLN A 309 21.53 6.73 14.31
CA GLN A 309 22.14 5.45 13.97
C GLN A 309 23.27 5.62 12.95
N LYS A 310 23.10 6.52 11.98
CA LYS A 310 24.08 6.78 10.94
C LYS A 310 25.32 7.50 11.48
N ASP A 311 25.12 8.54 12.28
CA ASP A 311 26.20 9.30 12.90
C ASP A 311 25.69 9.99 14.18
N ALA A 312 25.86 9.31 15.32
CA ALA A 312 25.43 9.83 16.61
C ALA A 312 26.09 11.16 16.98
N SER A 313 27.28 11.47 16.45
CA SER A 313 28.01 12.71 16.75
C SER A 313 27.35 13.95 16.15
N LYS A 314 26.57 13.78 15.08
CA LYS A 314 25.84 14.85 14.38
C LYS A 314 24.49 15.18 14.99
N VAL A 315 24.02 14.38 15.96
CA VAL A 315 22.72 14.54 16.61
C VAL A 315 22.93 14.89 18.09
N THR A 316 23.06 16.19 18.37
CA THR A 316 23.38 16.71 19.71
C THR A 316 22.15 16.99 20.58
N GLN A 317 21.01 17.24 19.94
CA GLN A 317 19.74 17.52 20.62
C GLN A 317 18.99 16.24 21.03
N THR A 318 18.08 16.36 22.00
CA THR A 318 17.16 15.26 22.34
C THR A 318 16.16 15.02 21.22
N LYS A 319 15.53 13.84 21.22
CA LYS A 319 14.51 13.47 20.23
C LYS A 319 13.31 14.43 20.26
N ASP A 320 12.86 14.80 21.45
CA ASP A 320 11.73 15.71 21.63
C ASP A 320 12.05 17.14 21.15
N GLU A 321 13.25 17.64 21.45
CA GLU A 321 13.73 18.92 20.92
C GLU A 321 13.82 18.87 19.39
N TYR A 322 14.29 17.75 18.83
CA TYR A 322 14.31 17.55 17.39
C TYR A 322 12.93 17.63 16.76
N ILE A 323 11.97 16.88 17.29
CA ILE A 323 10.59 16.88 16.79
C ILE A 323 9.99 18.30 16.85
N LYS A 324 10.14 19.00 17.98
CA LYS A 324 9.65 20.38 18.16
C LYS A 324 10.30 21.36 17.18
N ASN A 325 11.61 21.25 16.98
CA ASN A 325 12.36 22.11 16.07
C ASN A 325 11.95 21.87 14.61
N GLN A 326 11.82 20.61 14.18
CA GLN A 326 11.36 20.28 12.83
C GLN A 326 9.91 20.72 12.59
N PHE A 327 9.02 20.48 13.56
CA PHE A 327 7.63 20.94 13.47
C PHE A 327 7.54 22.46 13.34
N THR A 328 8.33 23.20 14.13
CA THR A 328 8.37 24.67 14.07
C THR A 328 8.87 25.15 12.71
N LYS A 329 9.95 24.56 12.18
CA LYS A 329 10.48 24.90 10.85
C LYS A 329 9.46 24.64 9.75
N LEU A 330 8.85 23.45 9.74
CA LEU A 330 7.82 23.12 8.76
C LEU A 330 6.62 24.06 8.88
N SER A 331 6.17 24.38 10.10
CA SER A 331 5.04 25.29 10.31
C SER A 331 5.31 26.66 9.70
N VAL A 332 6.51 27.22 9.89
CA VAL A 332 6.90 28.50 9.28
C VAL A 332 6.92 28.40 7.76
N ASN A 333 7.50 27.34 7.20
CA ASN A 333 7.55 27.14 5.75
C ASN A 333 6.16 27.01 5.13
N LEU A 334 5.25 26.24 5.76
CA LEU A 334 3.88 26.09 5.29
C LEU A 334 3.08 27.38 5.40
N GLN A 335 3.28 28.16 6.47
CA GLN A 335 2.66 29.48 6.62
C GLN A 335 3.12 30.47 5.55
N ASP A 336 4.40 30.46 5.20
CA ASP A 336 4.93 31.31 4.15
C ASP A 336 4.43 30.88 2.77
N GLY A 337 4.51 29.57 2.47
CA GLY A 337 4.04 29.00 1.21
C GLY A 337 2.52 29.06 1.01
N ALA A 338 1.72 29.16 2.08
CA ALA A 338 0.27 29.33 1.99
C ALA A 338 -0.14 30.61 1.24
N LYS A 339 0.74 31.60 1.11
CA LYS A 339 0.51 32.80 0.28
C LYS A 339 0.30 32.46 -1.20
N ASP A 340 0.94 31.40 -1.67
CA ASP A 340 0.85 30.91 -3.06
C ASP A 340 -0.21 29.81 -3.22
N LEU A 341 -0.89 29.43 -2.13
CA LEU A 341 -1.88 28.35 -2.07
C LEU A 341 -3.21 28.86 -1.48
N PRO A 342 -3.92 29.79 -2.15
CA PRO A 342 -5.12 30.44 -1.60
C PRO A 342 -6.29 29.50 -1.30
N ASN A 343 -6.29 28.28 -1.84
CA ASN A 343 -7.32 27.27 -1.63
C ASN A 343 -6.93 26.22 -0.58
N THR A 344 -5.70 26.25 -0.08
CA THR A 344 -5.22 25.35 0.98
C THR A 344 -5.09 26.10 2.31
N THR A 345 -5.68 25.52 3.35
CA THR A 345 -5.56 26.01 4.72
C THR A 345 -4.70 25.07 5.56
N TYR A 346 -4.02 25.64 6.58
CA TYR A 346 -3.24 24.88 7.56
C TYR A 346 -3.54 25.37 8.98
N GLU A 347 -3.90 24.45 9.86
CA GLU A 347 -4.09 24.66 11.29
C GLU A 347 -3.05 23.85 12.07
N PHE A 348 -2.26 24.53 12.91
CA PHE A 348 -1.10 23.96 13.57
C PHE A 348 -1.37 23.68 15.06
N ASP A 349 -1.45 22.41 15.43
CA ASP A 349 -1.42 21.96 16.82
C ASP A 349 0.03 21.67 17.22
N ARG A 350 0.70 22.72 17.71
CA ARG A 350 2.10 22.65 18.18
C ARG A 350 2.28 21.75 19.40
N GLY A 351 1.22 21.54 20.20
CA GLY A 351 1.27 20.71 21.41
C GLY A 351 1.39 19.23 21.08
N ASN A 352 0.72 18.80 20.02
CA ASN A 352 0.69 17.39 19.59
C ASN A 352 1.46 17.13 18.28
N ALA A 353 2.15 18.14 17.75
CA ALA A 353 2.83 18.08 16.44
C ALA A 353 1.89 17.60 15.32
N LYS A 354 0.65 18.11 15.31
CA LYS A 354 -0.35 17.79 14.29
C LYS A 354 -0.63 18.99 13.40
N ILE A 355 -0.92 18.71 12.14
CA ILE A 355 -1.39 19.71 11.17
C ILE A 355 -2.71 19.21 10.62
N HIS A 356 -3.75 20.03 10.73
CA HIS A 356 -5.00 19.88 9.99
C HIS A 356 -4.94 20.76 8.75
N SER A 357 -5.37 20.25 7.60
CA SER A 357 -5.35 20.97 6.34
C SER A 357 -6.54 20.61 5.48
N VAL A 358 -7.10 21.65 4.84
CA VAL A 358 -8.21 21.54 3.90
C VAL A 358 -7.84 22.24 2.61
N LEU A 359 -7.90 21.51 1.50
CA LEU A 359 -7.87 22.00 0.14
C LEU A 359 -9.30 22.13 -0.38
N LYS A 360 -9.69 23.36 -0.73
CA LYS A 360 -11.07 23.72 -1.10
C LYS A 360 -11.22 23.95 -2.59
N ASN A 361 -12.47 24.18 -3.00
CA ASN A 361 -12.84 24.62 -4.35
C ASN A 361 -12.48 23.62 -5.46
N GLY A 362 -12.36 22.33 -5.12
CA GLY A 362 -12.37 21.26 -6.12
C GLY A 362 -13.68 21.27 -6.88
N LYS A 363 -13.64 20.95 -8.17
CA LYS A 363 -14.78 20.96 -9.07
C LYS A 363 -14.99 19.57 -9.64
N LEU A 364 -16.14 18.98 -9.34
CA LEU A 364 -16.59 17.73 -9.90
C LEU A 364 -17.16 17.94 -11.30
N ASP A 365 -16.67 17.16 -12.25
CA ASP A 365 -17.21 17.03 -13.59
C ASP A 365 -17.62 15.57 -13.81
N THR A 366 -18.94 15.31 -13.71
CA THR A 366 -19.50 13.97 -13.88
C THR A 366 -19.55 13.51 -15.33
N GLU A 367 -19.54 14.44 -16.29
CA GLU A 367 -19.55 14.10 -17.72
C GLU A 367 -18.20 13.51 -18.14
N ASN A 368 -17.12 14.15 -17.71
CA ASN A 368 -15.75 13.70 -18.01
C ASN A 368 -15.18 12.73 -16.96
N GLN A 369 -15.93 12.44 -15.89
CA GLN A 369 -15.48 11.65 -14.74
C GLN A 369 -14.17 12.19 -14.15
N THR A 370 -14.12 13.49 -13.91
CA THR A 370 -12.95 14.14 -13.32
C THR A 370 -13.29 14.99 -12.11
N ILE A 371 -12.28 15.22 -11.26
CA ILE A 371 -12.28 16.25 -10.23
C ILE A 371 -11.08 17.15 -10.48
N ILE A 372 -11.32 18.44 -10.63
CA ILE A 372 -10.28 19.45 -10.85
C ILE A 372 -10.08 20.22 -9.56
N PHE A 373 -8.88 20.17 -8.99
CA PHE A 373 -8.53 21.03 -7.87
C PHE A 373 -7.67 22.20 -8.34
N PRO A 374 -7.87 23.41 -7.80
CA PRO A 374 -7.07 24.59 -8.14
C PRO A 374 -5.60 24.46 -7.72
N GLU A 375 -5.31 23.57 -6.77
CA GLU A 375 -3.98 23.20 -6.28
C GLU A 375 -3.91 21.66 -6.19
N ALA A 376 -2.72 21.08 -6.35
CA ALA A 376 -2.57 19.63 -6.29
C ALA A 376 -2.83 19.09 -4.86
N ILE A 377 -3.54 17.96 -4.78
CA ILE A 377 -3.72 17.22 -3.53
C ILE A 377 -2.34 16.93 -2.93
N ASN A 378 -2.14 17.25 -1.66
CA ASN A 378 -0.86 17.04 -0.98
C ASN A 378 -1.02 16.83 0.53
N ILE A 379 -0.01 16.21 1.14
CA ILE A 379 0.17 16.09 2.58
C ILE A 379 1.39 16.94 2.96
N VAL A 380 1.14 18.05 3.66
CA VAL A 380 2.12 19.04 4.15
C VAL A 380 3.17 19.46 3.11
N GLN A 381 2.78 19.51 1.83
CA GLN A 381 3.63 19.75 0.66
C GLN A 381 4.80 18.75 0.47
N LEU A 382 4.92 17.75 1.35
CA LEU A 382 5.93 16.71 1.28
C LEU A 382 5.53 15.60 0.30
N ALA A 383 4.30 15.10 0.39
CA ALA A 383 3.75 14.13 -0.54
C ALA A 383 2.65 14.79 -1.36
N THR A 384 2.90 14.97 -2.66
CA THR A 384 1.97 15.56 -3.63
C THR A 384 1.42 14.48 -4.55
N MET A 385 0.11 14.41 -4.73
CA MET A 385 -0.56 13.55 -5.69
C MET A 385 -0.48 14.17 -7.10
N SER A 386 0.75 14.46 -7.53
CA SER A 386 1.13 15.06 -8.81
C SER A 386 2.67 15.07 -8.88
N ILE A 387 3.24 14.93 -10.08
CA ILE A 387 4.66 15.21 -10.32
C ILE A 387 4.92 16.71 -10.60
N GLY A 388 3.85 17.49 -10.75
CA GLY A 388 3.92 18.94 -10.91
C GLY A 388 3.95 19.70 -9.58
N PRO A 389 4.16 21.04 -9.63
CA PRO A 389 4.12 21.89 -8.43
C PRO A 389 2.76 21.86 -7.73
N VAL A 390 2.76 22.00 -6.40
CA VAL A 390 1.52 22.02 -5.58
C VAL A 390 0.58 23.16 -5.98
N ALA A 391 1.12 24.34 -6.28
CA ALA A 391 0.33 25.53 -6.64
C ALA A 391 -0.33 25.47 -8.04
N LYS A 392 -0.29 24.32 -8.72
CA LYS A 392 -0.84 24.17 -10.06
C LYS A 392 -2.19 23.46 -10.02
N GLU A 393 -3.14 23.99 -10.78
CA GLU A 393 -4.41 23.30 -11.05
C GLU A 393 -4.14 21.90 -11.59
N THR A 394 -4.83 20.92 -11.00
CA THR A 394 -4.58 19.51 -11.27
C THR A 394 -5.89 18.77 -11.44
N THR A 395 -6.00 18.03 -12.55
CA THR A 395 -7.16 17.21 -12.91
C THR A 395 -6.91 15.76 -12.56
N TYR A 396 -7.83 15.18 -11.80
CA TYR A 396 -7.85 13.76 -11.42
C TYR A 396 -9.00 13.07 -12.14
N LYS A 397 -8.75 11.92 -12.74
CA LYS A 397 -9.83 11.01 -13.17
C LYS A 397 -10.36 10.28 -11.96
N TYR A 398 -11.65 9.99 -11.94
CA TYR A 398 -12.23 9.14 -10.91
C TYR A 398 -13.01 7.97 -11.50
N SER A 399 -13.09 6.89 -10.74
CA SER A 399 -13.99 5.76 -10.98
C SER A 399 -14.66 5.34 -9.67
N ILE A 400 -15.83 4.70 -9.77
CA ILE A 400 -16.56 4.17 -8.61
C ILE A 400 -16.89 2.70 -8.90
N ASP A 401 -16.48 1.81 -7.99
CA ASP A 401 -16.90 0.41 -7.94
C ASP A 401 -17.59 0.16 -6.59
N GLY A 402 -18.92 0.00 -6.61
CA GLY A 402 -19.72 -0.04 -5.39
C GLY A 402 -19.56 1.21 -4.54
N ASP A 403 -19.03 1.02 -3.34
CA ASP A 403 -18.76 2.06 -2.35
C ASP A 403 -17.29 2.50 -2.31
N ILE A 404 -16.49 2.15 -3.33
CA ILE A 404 -15.09 2.54 -3.47
C ILE A 404 -14.91 3.51 -4.63
N LEU A 405 -14.47 4.73 -4.31
CA LEU A 405 -14.04 5.75 -5.25
C LEU A 405 -12.52 5.72 -5.39
N THR A 406 -12.02 5.64 -6.62
CA THR A 406 -10.59 5.72 -6.92
C THR A 406 -10.31 7.03 -7.63
N LEU A 407 -9.40 7.85 -7.09
CA LEU A 407 -8.81 8.97 -7.81
C LEU A 407 -7.51 8.52 -8.46
N THR A 408 -7.32 8.86 -9.72
CA THR A 408 -6.10 8.55 -10.49
C THR A 408 -5.64 9.79 -11.23
N ILE A 409 -4.33 10.04 -11.19
CA ILE A 409 -3.66 11.00 -12.04
C ILE A 409 -2.57 10.30 -12.86
N GLU A 410 -2.60 10.52 -14.16
CA GLU A 410 -1.53 10.12 -15.08
C GLU A 410 -0.92 11.39 -15.68
N GLN A 411 0.40 11.53 -15.59
CA GLN A 411 1.12 12.72 -16.06
C GLN A 411 2.34 12.34 -16.89
N ARG A 412 2.51 13.03 -18.02
CA ARG A 412 3.68 12.89 -18.88
C ARG A 412 4.87 13.64 -18.26
N ASP A 413 5.94 12.92 -17.99
CA ASP A 413 7.26 13.53 -17.81
C ASP A 413 7.90 13.70 -19.19
N GLY A 414 7.81 14.91 -19.73
CA GLY A 414 8.38 15.23 -21.04
C GLY A 414 9.91 15.20 -21.07
N HIS A 415 10.57 15.41 -19.92
CA HIS A 415 12.02 15.39 -19.84
C HIS A 415 12.56 13.95 -19.93
N ASN A 416 11.92 13.04 -19.20
CA ASN A 416 12.32 11.63 -19.13
C ASN A 416 11.56 10.73 -20.11
N ASN A 417 10.64 11.30 -20.90
CA ASN A 417 9.86 10.61 -21.92
C ASN A 417 9.09 9.38 -21.36
N LEU A 418 8.50 9.51 -20.17
CA LEU A 418 7.75 8.45 -19.49
C LEU A 418 6.43 8.95 -18.91
N ASN A 419 5.51 8.03 -18.60
CA ASN A 419 4.24 8.35 -17.94
C ASN A 419 4.34 7.98 -16.46
N THR A 420 3.90 8.89 -15.61
CA THR A 420 3.78 8.67 -14.16
C THR A 420 2.32 8.45 -13.80
N ILE A 421 2.09 7.66 -12.76
CA ILE A 421 0.75 7.37 -12.25
C ILE A 421 0.74 7.46 -10.73
N ILE A 422 -0.27 8.11 -10.17
CA ILE A 422 -0.55 8.10 -8.74
C ILE A 422 -2.04 7.89 -8.56
N SER A 423 -2.43 7.02 -7.63
CA SER A 423 -3.82 6.76 -7.29
C SER A 423 -4.05 6.74 -5.79
N ALA A 424 -5.28 7.01 -5.38
CA ALA A 424 -5.75 6.91 -4.00
C ALA A 424 -7.19 6.39 -3.99
N LYS A 425 -7.49 5.50 -3.04
CA LYS A 425 -8.82 4.87 -2.91
C LYS A 425 -9.53 5.34 -1.66
N PHE A 426 -10.81 5.65 -1.81
CA PHE A 426 -11.69 6.15 -0.77
C PHE A 426 -12.95 5.31 -0.69
N LYS A 427 -13.39 4.98 0.52
CA LYS A 427 -14.66 4.30 0.77
C LYS A 427 -15.72 5.30 1.19
N LYS A 428 -16.94 5.11 0.71
CA LYS A 428 -18.09 5.91 1.11
C LYS A 428 -18.30 5.80 2.61
N VAL A 429 -18.38 6.94 3.29
CA VAL A 429 -18.82 6.98 4.68
C VAL A 429 -20.33 6.91 4.65
N SER A 430 -20.91 5.90 5.30
CA SER A 430 -22.36 5.83 5.44
C SER A 430 -22.83 7.04 6.25
N ASP A 431 -23.80 7.78 5.72
CA ASP A 431 -24.48 8.80 6.50
C ASP A 431 -25.19 8.06 7.65
N ALA A 432 -24.73 8.30 8.86
CA ALA A 432 -25.31 7.71 10.05
C ALA A 432 -26.66 8.37 10.36
N THR A 433 -27.64 8.35 9.44
CA THR A 433 -29.08 8.47 9.71
C THR A 433 -29.92 8.44 8.42
N SER A 434 -30.64 7.34 8.23
CA SER A 434 -32.02 7.34 7.69
C SER A 434 -32.68 6.05 8.17
N LYS A 435 -33.19 6.08 9.40
CA LYS A 435 -34.17 5.11 9.92
C LYS A 435 -35.45 5.86 10.21
#